data_AF-A0A8I1AE84-F1
#
_entry.id   AF-A0A8I1AE84-F1
#
_cell.length_a   1.000
_cell.length_b   1.000
_cell.length_c   1.000
_cell.angle_alpha   90.00
_cell.angle_beta   90.00
_cell.angle_gamma   90.00
#
_symmetry.space_group_name_H-M   'P 1'
#
loop_
_entity.id
_entity.type
_entity.pdbx_description
1 polymer ?
#
loop_
_entity_poly.entity_id
_entity_poly.type
_entity_poly.pdbx_seq_one_letter_code
_entity_poly.pdbx_strand_id
1 'polypeptide(L)'
;MSFVLPVWVDEGAIEVLWYSPFDNMEIIISWWEDQESIDIYKYKTDIQAAKAILPNGIIIKVTTHKESDFFYKIHAEKKVILMLDNDYTSYLSFEGKKYFHKGKLNFSPTPPSI
;
A
#
# COMPACT_ATOMS: atom_id res chain seq x y z
N MET A 1 -19.05 -1.73 -4.20
CA MET A 1 -18.81 -0.26 -4.15
C MET A 1 -17.30 -0.12 -4.12
N SER A 2 -16.63 0.53 -5.08
CA SER A 2 -15.16 0.45 -5.16
C SER A 2 -14.49 1.23 -4.03
N PHE A 3 -13.67 0.56 -3.22
CA PHE A 3 -12.93 1.21 -2.14
C PHE A 3 -11.69 1.90 -2.71
N VAL A 4 -11.61 3.23 -2.60
CA VAL A 4 -10.44 4.00 -3.09
C VAL A 4 -9.41 4.13 -1.99
N LEU A 5 -8.16 3.75 -2.28
CA LEU A 5 -7.00 3.90 -1.40
C LEU A 5 -5.96 4.82 -2.03
N PRO A 6 -5.39 5.74 -1.24
CA PRO A 6 -4.15 6.39 -1.58
C PRO A 6 -3.01 5.36 -1.42
N VAL A 7 -2.11 5.34 -2.40
CA VAL A 7 -0.94 4.47 -2.41
C VAL A 7 0.30 5.32 -2.70
N TRP A 8 1.30 5.20 -1.84
CA TRP A 8 2.65 5.69 -2.09
C TRP A 8 3.50 4.56 -2.65
N VAL A 9 4.27 4.88 -3.68
CA VAL A 9 5.24 3.97 -4.30
C VAL A 9 6.61 4.60 -4.21
N ASP A 10 7.63 3.81 -3.85
CA ASP A 10 9.02 4.26 -3.66
C ASP A 10 9.11 5.42 -2.65
N GLU A 11 8.71 5.15 -1.40
CA GLU A 11 8.65 6.14 -0.31
C GLU A 11 7.83 7.42 -0.62
N GLY A 12 6.91 7.34 -1.59
CA GLY A 12 6.09 8.48 -2.01
C GLY A 12 6.68 9.28 -3.17
N ALA A 13 7.75 8.82 -3.83
CA ALA A 13 8.22 9.39 -5.08
C ALA A 13 7.12 9.38 -6.16
N ILE A 14 6.23 8.38 -6.12
CA ILE A 14 5.00 8.36 -6.90
C ILE A 14 3.78 8.17 -5.99
N GLU A 15 2.75 8.98 -6.24
CA GLU A 15 1.42 8.85 -5.68
C GLU A 15 0.46 8.24 -6.71
N VAL A 16 -0.31 7.24 -6.31
CA VAL A 16 -1.39 6.67 -7.11
C VAL A 16 -2.66 6.50 -6.29
N LEU A 17 -3.81 6.65 -6.95
CA LEU A 17 -5.10 6.26 -6.42
C LEU A 17 -5.42 4.86 -6.92
N TRP A 18 -5.60 3.94 -5.99
CA TRP A 18 -6.05 2.58 -6.29
C TRP A 18 -7.54 2.45 -6.00
N TYR A 19 -8.31 2.27 -7.07
CA TYR A 19 -9.71 1.90 -7.01
C TYR A 19 -9.77 0.39 -6.89
N SER A 20 -9.81 -0.07 -5.64
CA SER A 20 -9.74 -1.48 -5.29
C SER A 20 -10.98 -2.24 -5.77
N PRO A 21 -10.83 -3.49 -6.23
CA PRO A 21 -11.97 -4.38 -6.48
C PRO A 21 -12.60 -4.91 -5.18
N PHE A 22 -11.97 -4.69 -4.02
CA PHE A 22 -12.47 -5.15 -2.73
C PHE A 22 -13.56 -4.22 -2.18
N ASP A 23 -14.51 -4.80 -1.47
CA ASP A 23 -15.71 -4.10 -0.99
C ASP A 23 -15.50 -3.34 0.33
N ASN A 24 -14.50 -3.71 1.13
CA ASN A 24 -14.24 -3.09 2.43
C ASN A 24 -12.76 -3.18 2.82
N MET A 25 -12.42 -2.45 3.89
CA MET A 25 -11.07 -2.36 4.41
C MET A 25 -10.60 -3.66 5.07
N GLU A 26 -11.48 -4.45 5.69
CA GLU A 26 -11.10 -5.73 6.31
C GLU A 26 -10.55 -6.71 5.26
N ILE A 27 -11.21 -6.82 4.10
CA ILE A 27 -10.76 -7.67 2.99
C ILE A 27 -9.43 -7.19 2.43
N ILE A 28 -9.24 -5.86 2.31
CA ILE A 28 -7.97 -5.30 1.85
C ILE A 28 -6.84 -5.62 2.84
N ILE A 29 -7.09 -5.50 4.14
CA ILE A 29 -6.11 -5.84 5.17
C ILE A 29 -5.74 -7.31 5.07
N SER A 30 -6.71 -8.23 5.02
CA SER A 30 -6.43 -9.66 4.89
C SER A 30 -5.66 -9.99 3.61
N TRP A 31 -6.07 -9.42 2.47
CA TRP A 31 -5.34 -9.58 1.21
C TRP A 31 -3.89 -9.07 1.31
N TRP A 32 -3.69 -7.92 1.95
CA TRP A 32 -2.37 -7.33 2.14
C TRP A 32 -1.48 -8.20 3.04
N GLU A 33 -2.02 -8.67 4.16
CA GLU A 33 -1.31 -9.54 5.10
C GLU A 33 -0.89 -10.86 4.44
N ASP A 34 -1.67 -11.38 3.49
CA ASP A 34 -1.35 -12.61 2.76
C ASP A 34 -0.24 -12.45 1.70
N GLN A 35 0.21 -11.23 1.38
CA GLN A 35 1.25 -11.03 0.36
C GLN A 35 2.61 -11.58 0.80
N GLU A 36 3.14 -12.54 0.03
CA GLU A 36 4.41 -13.21 0.36
C GLU A 36 5.65 -12.38 0.06
N SER A 37 5.57 -11.42 -0.86
CA SER A 37 6.65 -10.50 -1.16
C SER A 37 6.10 -9.25 -1.82
N ILE A 38 6.65 -8.10 -1.48
CA ILE A 38 6.43 -6.80 -2.10
C ILE A 38 7.79 -6.24 -2.44
N ASP A 39 8.11 -6.12 -3.72
CA ASP A 39 9.37 -5.51 -4.14
C ASP A 39 9.18 -4.79 -5.47
N ILE A 40 9.13 -3.47 -5.41
CA ILE A 40 8.94 -2.61 -6.59
C ILE A 40 10.18 -2.60 -7.50
N TYR A 41 11.37 -2.87 -6.96
CA TYR A 41 12.63 -2.79 -7.71
C TYR A 41 12.81 -3.96 -8.69
N LYS A 42 11.94 -4.98 -8.62
CA LYS A 42 11.81 -6.02 -9.64
C LYS A 42 11.21 -5.52 -10.96
N TYR A 43 10.62 -4.32 -10.97
CA TYR A 43 9.93 -3.75 -12.12
C TYR A 43 10.69 -2.58 -12.73
N LYS A 44 10.39 -2.26 -13.99
CA LYS A 44 11.10 -1.20 -14.73
C LYS A 44 10.69 0.21 -14.30
N THR A 45 9.47 0.37 -13.79
CA THR A 45 8.91 1.66 -13.36
C THR A 45 7.97 1.46 -12.19
N ASP A 46 7.85 2.46 -11.32
CA ASP A 46 7.01 2.35 -10.11
C ASP A 46 5.52 2.20 -10.46
N ILE A 47 5.06 2.81 -11.55
CA ILE A 47 3.68 2.61 -12.03
C ILE A 47 3.43 1.18 -12.54
N GLN A 48 4.46 0.54 -13.13
CA GLN A 48 4.38 -0.86 -13.51
C GLN A 48 4.37 -1.75 -12.27
N ALA A 49 5.18 -1.44 -11.26
CA ALA A 49 5.20 -2.14 -9.98
C ALA A 49 3.82 -2.08 -9.30
N ALA A 50 3.24 -0.88 -9.19
CA ALA A 50 1.89 -0.70 -8.63
C ALA A 50 0.84 -1.54 -9.37
N LYS A 51 0.88 -1.56 -10.71
CA LYS A 51 -0.05 -2.38 -11.54
C LYS A 51 0.15 -3.88 -11.38
N ALA A 52 1.36 -4.32 -11.11
CA ALA A 52 1.67 -5.74 -10.94
C ALA A 52 1.33 -6.23 -9.52
N ILE A 53 1.56 -5.39 -8.50
CA ILE A 53 1.34 -5.73 -7.09
C ILE A 53 -0.14 -5.58 -6.69
N LEU A 54 -0.82 -4.52 -7.15
CA LEU A 54 -2.21 -4.24 -6.77
C LEU A 54 -3.18 -4.97 -7.72
N PRO A 55 -4.00 -5.91 -7.22
CA PRO A 55 -4.83 -6.76 -8.07
C PRO A 55 -6.03 -6.02 -8.66
N ASN A 56 -6.37 -6.34 -9.92
CA ASN A 56 -7.67 -6.17 -10.60
C ASN A 56 -8.46 -4.88 -10.33
N GLY A 57 -7.76 -3.78 -10.03
CA GLY A 57 -8.34 -2.46 -9.78
C GLY A 57 -7.87 -1.44 -10.81
N ILE A 58 -8.48 -0.25 -10.77
CA ILE A 58 -8.02 0.87 -11.59
C ILE A 58 -6.95 1.62 -10.80
N ILE A 59 -5.79 1.84 -11.42
CA ILE A 59 -4.70 2.63 -10.85
C ILE A 59 -4.58 3.91 -11.65
N ILE A 60 -4.77 5.03 -10.97
CA ILE A 60 -4.63 6.37 -11.53
C ILE A 60 -3.40 7.02 -10.90
N LYS A 61 -2.43 7.41 -11.73
CA LYS A 61 -1.29 8.20 -11.25
C LYS A 61 -1.77 9.61 -10.89
N VAL A 62 -1.39 10.09 -9.72
CA VAL A 62 -1.64 11.48 -9.32
C VAL A 62 -0.67 12.37 -10.09
N THR A 63 -1.20 13.26 -10.93
CA THR A 63 -0.41 14.15 -11.79
C THR A 63 -0.86 15.60 -11.73
N THR A 64 -2.04 15.86 -11.19
CA THR A 64 -2.63 17.19 -11.08
C THR A 64 -2.88 17.58 -9.62
N HIS A 65 -2.94 18.88 -9.34
CA HIS A 65 -3.28 19.39 -8.01
C HIS A 65 -4.61 18.85 -7.49
N LYS A 66 -5.64 18.76 -8.34
CA LYS A 66 -6.96 18.23 -7.93
C LYS A 66 -6.90 16.77 -7.50
N GLU A 67 -6.10 15.95 -8.19
CA GLU A 67 -5.89 14.55 -7.82
C GLU A 67 -5.12 14.43 -6.50
N SER A 68 -4.13 15.31 -6.29
CA SER A 68 -3.36 15.36 -5.04
C SER A 68 -4.25 15.79 -3.87
N ASP A 69 -5.04 16.85 -4.02
CA ASP A 69 -6.02 17.27 -3.01
C ASP A 69 -6.98 16.12 -2.65
N PHE A 70 -7.45 15.37 -3.65
CA PHE A 70 -8.31 14.22 -3.44
C PHE A 70 -7.60 13.06 -2.73
N PHE A 71 -6.35 12.77 -3.10
CA PHE A 71 -5.50 11.78 -2.46
C PHE A 71 -5.33 12.08 -0.97
N TYR A 72 -4.88 13.29 -0.64
CA TYR A 72 -4.64 13.70 0.74
C TYR A 72 -5.91 13.82 1.57
N LYS A 73 -7.03 14.20 0.93
CA LYS A 73 -8.35 14.16 1.56
C LYS A 73 -8.72 12.74 1.98
N ILE A 74 -8.60 11.75 1.08
CA ILE A 74 -8.89 10.35 1.43
C ILE A 74 -7.96 9.87 2.55
N HIS A 75 -6.66 10.16 2.43
CA HIS A 75 -5.68 9.78 3.44
C HIS A 75 -6.06 10.33 4.82
N ALA A 76 -6.42 11.60 4.92
CA ALA A 76 -6.78 12.25 6.17
C ALA A 76 -8.12 11.77 6.75
N GLU A 77 -9.16 11.66 5.91
CA GLU A 77 -10.50 11.29 6.35
C GLU A 77 -10.60 9.82 6.76
N LYS A 78 -10.02 8.92 5.96
CA LYS A 78 -10.06 7.48 6.21
C LYS A 78 -8.86 6.97 7.02
N LYS A 79 -7.89 7.85 7.31
CA LYS A 79 -6.63 7.51 8.00
C LYS A 79 -5.95 6.29 7.39
N VAL A 80 -5.96 6.21 6.05
CA VAL A 80 -5.51 5.05 5.29
C VAL A 80 -4.38 5.44 4.34
N ILE A 81 -3.35 4.60 4.23
CA ILE A 81 -2.32 4.70 3.18
C ILE A 81 -1.68 3.34 2.98
N LEU A 82 -1.45 2.97 1.72
CA LEU A 82 -0.65 1.80 1.37
C LEU A 82 0.72 2.25 0.86
N MET A 83 1.80 1.80 1.48
CA MET A 83 3.17 2.03 1.04
C MET A 83 3.69 0.79 0.32
N LEU A 84 4.00 0.95 -0.97
CA LEU A 84 4.68 -0.04 -1.78
C LEU A 84 6.14 0.38 -1.98
N ASP A 85 7.05 -0.43 -1.47
CA ASP A 85 8.48 -0.23 -1.64
C ASP A 85 9.13 -1.61 -1.76
N ASN A 86 9.69 -2.15 -0.68
CA ASN A 86 10.32 -3.46 -0.68
C ASN A 86 9.81 -4.32 0.47
N ASP A 87 10.33 -5.55 0.59
CA ASP A 87 9.88 -6.55 1.55
C ASP A 87 10.07 -6.08 3.01
N TYR A 88 10.89 -5.06 3.25
CA TYR A 88 11.23 -4.56 4.58
C TYR A 88 10.43 -3.31 4.96
N THR A 89 10.13 -2.46 3.99
CA THR A 89 9.58 -1.12 4.25
C THR A 89 8.12 -1.00 3.85
N SER A 90 7.58 -1.90 3.04
CA SER A 90 6.16 -1.90 2.66
C SER A 90 5.24 -2.08 3.87
N TYR A 91 4.10 -1.38 3.86
CA TYR A 91 3.05 -1.50 4.89
C TYR A 91 1.72 -0.92 4.42
N LEU A 92 0.64 -1.37 5.05
CA LEU A 92 -0.67 -0.75 5.00
C LEU A 92 -0.92 -0.07 6.35
N SER A 93 -1.23 1.22 6.37
CA SER A 93 -1.64 1.93 7.58
C SER A 93 -3.13 2.22 7.49
N PHE A 94 -3.89 1.87 8.53
CA PHE A 94 -5.32 2.15 8.62
C PHE A 94 -5.68 2.49 10.07
N GLU A 95 -6.36 3.63 10.28
CA GLU A 95 -6.76 4.16 11.59
C GLU A 95 -5.63 4.25 12.63
N GLY A 96 -4.40 4.52 12.16
CA GLY A 96 -3.21 4.63 13.00
C GLY A 96 -2.53 3.30 13.34
N LYS A 97 -3.09 2.16 12.90
CA LYS A 97 -2.44 0.85 13.00
C LYS A 97 -1.73 0.51 11.69
N LYS A 98 -0.51 -0.04 11.79
CA LYS A 98 0.24 -0.61 10.66
C LYS A 98 0.00 -2.11 10.56
N TYR A 99 -0.23 -2.55 9.33
CA TYR A 99 -0.38 -3.94 8.90
C TYR A 99 0.76 -4.27 7.94
N PHE A 100 1.44 -5.38 8.19
CA PHE A 100 2.59 -5.81 7.41
C PHE A 100 2.21 -7.05 6.61
N HIS A 101 2.73 -7.17 5.40
CA HIS A 101 2.54 -8.36 4.59
C HIS A 101 3.36 -9.53 5.16
N LYS A 102 2.93 -10.77 4.93
CA LYS A 102 3.54 -12.02 5.44
C LYS A 102 5.04 -12.12 5.14
N GLY A 103 5.45 -11.65 3.96
CA GLY A 103 6.85 -11.65 3.52
C GLY A 103 7.79 -10.76 4.32
N LYS A 104 7.24 -9.75 5.01
CA LYS A 104 8.04 -8.84 5.82
C LYS A 104 8.58 -9.62 7.00
N LEU A 105 9.89 -9.87 6.97
CA LEU A 105 10.62 -10.54 8.03
C LEU A 105 10.17 -9.96 9.38
N ASN A 106 9.36 -10.73 10.09
CA ASN A 106 9.23 -10.57 11.53
C ASN A 106 10.65 -10.84 12.04
N PHE A 107 11.43 -9.80 12.30
CA PHE A 107 12.56 -9.94 13.20
C PHE A 107 11.97 -10.59 14.45
N SER A 108 12.28 -11.88 14.65
CA SER A 108 11.88 -12.60 15.85
C SER A 108 12.18 -11.71 17.05
N PRO A 109 11.29 -11.62 18.05
CA PRO A 109 11.60 -10.90 19.26
C PRO A 109 12.95 -11.43 19.76
N THR A 110 13.87 -10.51 20.01
CA THR A 110 15.21 -10.76 20.52
C THR A 110 15.14 -11.87 21.57
N PRO A 111 15.98 -12.94 21.51
CA PRO A 111 15.97 -13.96 22.54
C PRO A 111 16.13 -13.28 23.91
N PRO A 112 15.48 -13.77 24.97
CA PRO A 112 15.66 -13.21 26.30
C PRO A 112 17.16 -13.20 26.64
N SER A 113 17.65 -12.04 27.07
CA SER A 113 19.02 -11.90 27.56
C SER A 113 19.27 -12.94 28.66
N ILE A 114 20.33 -13.73 28.50
CA ILE A 114 20.79 -14.74 29.46
C ILE A 114 21.31 -14.04 30.71
#